data_AF-A0A842FY58-F1
#
_entry.id   AF-A0A842FY58-F1
#
_cell.length_a   1.000
_cell.length_b   1.000
_cell.length_c   1.000
_cell.angle_alpha   90.00
_cell.angle_beta   90.00
_cell.angle_gamma   90.00
#
_symmetry.space_group_name_H-M   'P 1'
#
loop_
_entity.id
_entity.type
_entity.pdbx_description
1 polymer ?
#
loop_
_entity_poly.entity_id
_entity_poly.type
_entity_poly.pdbx_seq_one_letter_code
_entity_poly.pdbx_strand_id
1 'polypeptide(L)'
;MRYKDINPAFDPLIRNITTKQFHVIGVYAPESKIYIALNGGRRSSVNTDIGGLFEYDFDELHVGDIVTFSVKNGSDYETLLEEVIRE
;
A
#
# COMPACT_ATOMS: atom_id res chain seq x y z
N MET A 1 21.38 19.28 2.64
CA MET A 1 20.73 18.29 1.76
C MET A 1 19.23 18.44 1.96
N ARG A 2 18.50 18.96 0.96
CA ARG A 2 17.05 19.11 1.05
C ARG A 2 16.48 17.75 0.64
N TYR A 3 15.86 17.05 1.57
CA TYR A 3 15.17 15.80 1.26
C TYR A 3 14.14 16.10 0.17
N LYS A 4 13.96 15.18 -0.78
CA LYS A 4 12.88 15.29 -1.76
C LYS A 4 11.59 15.42 -0.95
N ASP A 5 10.88 16.53 -1.11
CA ASP A 5 9.63 16.75 -0.39
C ASP A 5 8.72 15.56 -0.71
N ILE A 6 8.44 14.75 0.31
CA ILE A 6 7.53 13.61 0.19
C ILE A 6 6.18 14.23 -0.10
N ASN A 7 5.66 14.02 -1.31
CA ASN A 7 4.32 14.50 -1.63
C ASN A 7 3.35 13.38 -1.25
N PRO A 8 2.60 13.50 -0.13
CA PRO A 8 1.69 12.44 0.32
C PRO A 8 0.57 12.13 -0.70
N ALA A 9 0.36 13.00 -1.70
CA ALA A 9 -0.54 12.74 -2.81
C ALA A 9 0.03 11.78 -3.88
N PHE A 10 1.36 11.58 -3.92
CA PHE A 10 2.03 10.79 -4.97
C PHE A 10 2.97 9.70 -4.44
N ASP A 11 3.52 9.84 -3.23
CA ASP A 11 4.43 8.87 -2.62
C ASP A 11 3.77 8.30 -1.35
N PRO A 12 3.22 7.07 -1.40
CA PRO A 12 2.61 6.46 -0.22
C PRO A 12 3.65 6.12 0.82
N LEU A 13 3.35 6.41 2.08
CA LEU A 13 4.20 6.01 3.20
C LEU A 13 3.64 4.74 3.81
N ILE A 14 4.18 3.60 3.42
CA ILE A 14 3.78 2.27 3.89
C ILE A 14 4.84 1.74 4.84
N ARG A 15 4.44 1.26 6.03
CA ARG A 15 5.37 0.81 7.07
C ARG A 15 5.33 -0.70 7.29
N ASN A 16 6.52 -1.27 7.48
CA ASN A 16 6.80 -2.54 8.17
C ASN A 16 5.91 -3.73 7.78
N ILE A 17 5.82 -4.04 6.49
CA ILE A 17 5.18 -5.26 6.01
C ILE A 17 6.21 -6.40 6.06
N THR A 18 6.01 -7.37 6.95
CA THR A 18 6.94 -8.50 7.12
C THR A 18 6.18 -9.79 7.43
N THR A 19 6.86 -10.93 7.39
CA THR A 19 6.28 -12.24 7.78
C THR A 19 5.94 -12.35 9.27
N LYS A 20 6.35 -11.38 10.10
CA LYS A 20 6.01 -11.31 11.54
C LYS A 20 5.00 -10.22 11.86
N GLN A 21 4.81 -9.29 10.93
CA GLN A 21 3.87 -8.19 11.06
C GLN A 21 3.06 -8.10 9.77
N PHE A 22 1.89 -8.74 9.82
CA PHE A 22 0.91 -8.74 8.74
C PHE A 22 0.06 -7.47 8.68
N HIS A 23 0.20 -6.61 9.68
CA HIS A 23 -0.52 -5.36 9.79
C HIS A 23 0.25 -4.23 9.11
N VAL A 24 -0.41 -3.60 8.15
CA VAL A 24 0.15 -2.52 7.33
C VAL A 24 -0.56 -1.23 7.63
N ILE A 25 0.23 -0.21 7.96
CA ILE A 25 -0.25 1.16 8.10
C ILE A 25 0.37 1.97 6.97
N GLY A 26 -0.51 2.61 6.21
CA GLY A 26 -0.15 3.43 5.07
C GLY A 26 -0.75 4.83 5.15
N VAL A 27 -0.11 5.79 4.51
CA VAL A 27 -0.68 7.13 4.26
C VAL A 27 -0.67 7.41 2.76
N TYR A 28 -1.78 7.90 2.25
CA TYR A 28 -1.98 8.35 0.87
C TYR A 28 -2.91 9.59 0.86
N ALA A 29 -3.43 9.98 -0.31
CA ALA A 29 -4.41 11.05 -0.44
C ALA A 29 -5.67 10.78 0.40
N PRO A 30 -6.23 11.79 1.11
CA PRO A 30 -7.46 11.67 1.88
C PRO A 30 -8.64 11.13 1.08
N GLU A 31 -9.56 10.44 1.77
CA GLU A 31 -10.82 9.92 1.22
C GLU A 31 -10.67 9.13 -0.11
N SER A 32 -9.52 8.52 -0.33
CA SER A 32 -9.16 7.77 -1.53
C SER A 32 -9.31 6.28 -1.33
N LYS A 33 -9.43 5.53 -2.43
CA LYS A 33 -9.50 4.06 -2.40
C LYS A 33 -8.19 3.44 -2.87
N ILE A 34 -7.56 2.70 -1.97
CA ILE A 34 -6.37 1.90 -2.25
C ILE A 34 -6.80 0.48 -2.59
N TYR A 35 -6.16 -0.10 -3.59
CA TYR A 35 -6.30 -1.49 -3.99
C TYR A 35 -5.02 -2.24 -3.65
N ILE A 36 -5.18 -3.41 -3.05
CA ILE A 36 -4.07 -4.20 -2.51
C ILE A 36 -4.16 -5.59 -3.14
N ALA A 37 -3.06 -6.07 -3.71
CA ALA A 37 -2.95 -7.42 -4.26
C ALA A 37 -1.74 -8.12 -3.69
N LEU A 38 -1.92 -9.39 -3.31
CA LEU A 38 -0.84 -10.30 -2.93
C LEU A 38 -0.55 -11.24 -4.12
N ASN A 39 0.70 -11.30 -4.57
CA ASN A 39 1.17 -12.13 -5.68
C ASN A 39 0.33 -12.00 -6.97
N GLY A 40 -0.16 -10.78 -7.26
CA GLY A 40 -1.04 -10.53 -8.41
C GLY A 40 -2.43 -11.18 -8.32
N GLY A 41 -2.80 -11.71 -7.16
CA GLY A 41 -4.07 -12.37 -6.89
C GLY A 41 -5.26 -11.42 -6.78
N ARG A 42 -6.28 -11.86 -6.02
CA ARG A 42 -7.50 -11.07 -5.82
C ARG A 42 -7.16 -9.71 -5.19
N ARG A 43 -7.66 -8.64 -5.80
CA ARG A 43 -7.54 -7.28 -5.27
C ARG A 43 -8.52 -7.07 -4.12
N SER A 44 -7.99 -6.73 -2.96
CA SER A 44 -8.73 -6.12 -1.85
C SER A 44 -8.76 -4.61 -2.02
N SER A 45 -9.70 -3.93 -1.37
CA SER A 45 -9.72 -2.47 -1.36
C SER A 45 -9.96 -1.91 0.03
N VAL A 46 -9.22 -0.88 0.39
CA VAL A 46 -9.38 -0.11 1.64
C VAL A 46 -9.54 1.38 1.29
N ASN A 47 -10.38 2.08 2.05
CA ASN A 47 -10.50 3.53 1.91
C ASN A 47 -9.60 4.19 2.94
N THR A 48 -8.92 5.27 2.54
CA THR A 48 -8.22 6.13 3.48
C THR A 48 -9.20 7.02 4.24
N ASP A 49 -8.84 7.41 5.46
CA ASP A 49 -9.61 8.35 6.25
C ASP A 49 -9.44 9.81 5.77
N ILE A 50 -9.99 10.76 6.55
CA ILE A 50 -9.88 12.20 6.30
C ILE A 50 -8.44 12.73 6.37
N GLY A 51 -7.55 12.01 7.07
CA GLY A 51 -6.12 12.30 7.15
C GLY A 51 -5.31 11.59 6.07
N GLY A 52 -5.92 10.75 5.24
CA GLY A 52 -5.22 9.92 4.25
C GLY A 52 -4.63 8.62 4.81
N LEU A 53 -4.90 8.29 6.07
CA LEU A 53 -4.41 7.07 6.71
C LEU A 53 -5.29 5.88 6.32
N PHE A 54 -4.65 4.73 6.06
CA PHE A 54 -5.32 3.46 5.91
C PHE A 54 -4.56 2.35 6.64
N GLU A 55 -5.32 1.33 7.03
CA GLU A 55 -4.81 0.15 7.71
C GLU A 55 -5.32 -1.08 6.98
N TYR A 56 -4.46 -2.08 6.80
CA TYR A 56 -4.81 -3.33 6.17
C TYR A 56 -4.10 -4.50 6.84
N ASP A 57 -4.87 -5.52 7.19
CA ASP A 57 -4.36 -6.78 7.75
C ASP A 57 -4.30 -7.84 6.65
N PHE A 58 -3.12 -8.42 6.46
CA PHE A 58 -2.97 -9.65 5.68
C PHE A 58 -3.28 -10.86 6.55
N ASP A 59 -3.94 -11.86 5.98
CA ASP A 59 -4.19 -13.13 6.68
C ASP A 59 -2.88 -13.91 6.88
N GLU A 60 -2.00 -13.86 5.87
CA GLU A 60 -0.72 -14.56 5.85
C GLU A 60 0.24 -13.84 4.88
N LEU A 61 1.54 -13.82 5.21
CA LEU A 61 2.61 -13.35 4.34
C LEU A 61 3.82 -14.27 4.45
N HIS A 62 4.38 -14.64 3.30
CA HIS A 62 5.57 -15.46 3.18
C HIS A 62 6.74 -14.68 2.61
N VAL A 63 7.96 -15.12 2.91
CA VAL A 63 9.17 -14.58 2.28
C VAL A 63 9.10 -14.85 0.78
N GLY A 64 9.31 -13.81 -0.02
CA GLY A 64 9.20 -13.84 -1.48
C GLY A 64 7.84 -13.43 -2.01
N ASP A 65 6.83 -13.22 -1.16
CA ASP A 65 5.55 -12.67 -1.59
C ASP A 65 5.72 -11.25 -2.11
N ILE A 66 4.93 -10.91 -3.14
CA ILE A 66 4.90 -9.59 -3.75
C ILE A 66 3.59 -8.91 -3.35
N VAL A 67 3.71 -7.81 -2.62
CA VAL A 67 2.58 -6.97 -2.24
C VAL A 67 2.53 -5.76 -3.15
N THR A 68 1.44 -5.61 -3.89
CA THR A 68 1.23 -4.47 -4.78
C THR A 68 0.11 -3.60 -4.23
N PHE A 69 0.41 -2.32 -4.04
CA PHE A 69 -0.54 -1.26 -3.74
C PHE A 69 -0.80 -0.45 -5.00
N SER A 70 -2.06 -0.22 -5.32
CA SER A 70 -2.47 0.52 -6.50
C SER A 70 -3.64 1.44 -6.19
N VAL A 71 -3.81 2.49 -6.99
CA VAL A 71 -5.02 3.32 -7.01
C VAL A 71 -5.69 3.22 -8.36
N LYS A 72 -7.01 3.41 -8.36
CA LYS A 72 -7.76 3.44 -9.61
C LYS A 72 -7.76 4.85 -10.17
N ASN A 73 -7.17 5.01 -11.35
CA ASN A 73 -7.14 6.25 -12.10
C ASN A 73 -7.97 6.07 -13.39
N GLY A 74 -9.23 6.49 -13.34
CA GLY A 74 -10.19 6.25 -14.42
C GLY A 74 -10.49 4.76 -14.60
N SER A 75 -10.06 4.18 -15.73
CA SER A 75 -10.21 2.74 -16.03
C SER A 75 -8.99 1.91 -15.64
N ASP A 76 -7.86 2.56 -15.38
CA ASP A 76 -6.58 1.90 -15.14
C ASP A 76 -6.25 1.85 -13.65
N TYR A 77 -5.38 0.90 -13.29
CA TYR A 77 -4.81 0.81 -11.96
C TYR A 77 -3.36 1.28 -12.02
N GLU A 78 -3.07 2.35 -11.31
CA GLU A 78 -1.73 2.90 -11.19
C GLU A 78 -1.07 2.29 -9.96
N THR A 79 0.05 1.59 -10.16
CA THR A 79 0.82 0.99 -9.06
C THR A 79 1.55 2.08 -8.30
N LEU A 80 1.24 2.16 -7.01
CA LEU A 80 1.84 3.10 -6.07
C LEU A 80 3.12 2.55 -5.44
N LEU A 81 3.06 1.29 -5.00
CA LEU A 81 4.17 0.58 -4.39
C LEU A 81 4.06 -0.89 -4.76
N GLU A 82 5.20 -1.49 -5.07
CA GLU A 82 5.34 -2.93 -5.15
C GLU A 82 6.52 -3.33 -4.27
N GLU A 83 6.24 -4.11 -3.24
CA GLU A 83 7.22 -4.52 -2.26
C GLU A 83 7.32 -6.05 -2.25
N VAL A 84 8.55 -6.56 -2.31
CA VAL A 84 8.81 -7.99 -2.12
C VAL A 84 9.11 -8.21 -0.65
N ILE A 85 8.38 -9.11 0.01
CA ILE A 85 8.61 -9.48 1.40
C ILE A 85 9.96 -10.19 1.51
N ARG A 86 10.95 -9.49 2.09
CA ARG A 86 12.28 -10.00 2.39
C ARG A 86 12.39 -10.04 3.91
N GLU A 87 12.83 -11.18 4.44
CA GLU A 87 12.98 -11.38 5.89
C GLU A 87 13.95 -10.38 6.53
#